data_AF-A0A6J7KW56-F1
#
_entry.id   AF-A0A6J7KW56-F1
#
_cell.length_a   1.000
_cell.length_b   1.000
_cell.length_c   1.000
_cell.angle_alpha   90.00
_cell.angle_beta   90.00
_cell.angle_gamma   90.00
#
_symmetry.space_group_name_H-M   'P 1'
#
loop_
_entity.id
_entity.type
_entity.pdbx_description
1 polymer ?
#
loop_
_entity_poly.entity_id
_entity_poly.type
_entity_poly.pdbx_seq_one_letter_code
_entity_poly.pdbx_strand_id
1 'polypeptide(L)' 'MIPTDSGFVFSYGPSSFQRHQAEAKRLGLEVRVIRDDRLAWDVDRPEDLVPPNWGETP' A
#
# COMPACT_ATOMS: atom_id res chain seq x y z
N MET A 1 -5.28 -7.03 2.93
CA MET A 1 -6.22 -7.59 1.92
C MET A 1 -7.58 -6.93 2.11
N ILE A 2 -8.38 -6.80 1.06
CA ILE A 2 -9.72 -6.18 1.12
C ILE A 2 -10.72 -7.19 0.56
N PRO A 3 -11.78 -7.58 1.31
CA PRO A 3 -12.81 -8.47 0.77
C PRO A 3 -13.57 -7.81 -0.38
N THR A 4 -13.82 -8.56 -1.46
CA THR A 4 -14.42 -8.05 -2.71
C THR A 4 -15.78 -7.37 -2.49
N ASP A 5 -16.63 -7.93 -1.61
CA ASP A 5 -17.99 -7.44 -1.35
C ASP A 5 -18.09 -6.56 -0.09
N SER A 6 -16.95 -6.06 0.43
CA SER A 6 -16.94 -5.19 1.62
C SER A 6 -17.53 -3.80 1.39
N GLY A 7 -17.76 -3.41 0.12
CA GLY A 7 -18.20 -2.06 -0.23
C GLY A 7 -17.13 -0.99 0.00
N PHE A 8 -15.85 -1.39 -0.03
CA PHE A 8 -14.71 -0.49 0.11
C PHE A 8 -14.58 0.47 -1.08
N VAL A 9 -14.56 1.77 -0.80
CA VAL A 9 -14.39 2.81 -1.82
C VAL A 9 -12.92 3.24 -1.88
N PHE A 10 -12.27 2.96 -3.01
CA PHE A 10 -10.88 3.35 -3.24
C PHE A 10 -10.74 4.86 -3.46
N SER A 11 -9.61 5.40 -3.02
CA SER A 11 -9.28 6.82 -3.04
C SER A 11 -7.82 7.03 -3.45
N TYR A 12 -7.57 7.81 -4.50
CA TYR A 12 -6.23 7.99 -5.08
C TYR A 12 -5.72 9.43 -4.96
N GLY A 13 -4.42 9.62 -5.08
CA GLY A 13 -3.75 10.92 -4.96
C GLY A 13 -3.36 11.27 -3.52
N PRO A 14 -3.09 12.56 -3.23
CA PRO A 14 -2.67 13.02 -1.91
C PRO A 14 -3.59 12.52 -0.80
N SER A 15 -2.99 12.18 0.34
CA SER A 15 -3.69 11.67 1.54
C SER A 15 -4.50 10.38 1.31
N SER A 16 -4.29 9.64 0.23
CA SER A 16 -4.95 8.35 -0.02
C SER A 16 -4.78 7.37 1.15
N PHE A 17 -3.59 7.30 1.75
CA PHE A 17 -3.31 6.46 2.91
C PHE A 17 -4.22 6.75 4.11
N GLN A 18 -4.48 8.03 4.41
CA GLN A 18 -5.36 8.43 5.51
C GLN A 18 -6.83 8.14 5.17
N ARG A 19 -7.23 8.40 3.92
CA ARG A 19 -8.58 8.10 3.42
C ARG A 19 -8.90 6.61 3.47
N HIS A 20 -7.97 5.76 3.05
CA HIS A 20 -8.14 4.31 3.11
C HIS A 20 -8.23 3.78 4.56
N GLN A 21 -7.49 4.37 5.50
CA GLN A 21 -7.63 4.02 6.93
C GLN A 21 -9.01 4.41 7.48
N ALA A 22 -9.50 5.60 7.14
CA ALA A 22 -10.84 6.04 7.53
C ALA A 22 -11.93 5.13 6.92
N GLU A 23 -11.74 4.69 5.68
CA GLU A 23 -12.66 3.80 4.99
C GLU A 23 -12.69 2.39 5.61
N ALA A 24 -11.52 1.82 5.92
CA ALA A 24 -11.45 0.55 6.64
C ALA A 24 -12.17 0.65 8.00
N LYS A 25 -11.97 1.76 8.73
CA LYS A 25 -12.67 2.03 9.99
C LYS A 25 -14.19 2.13 9.80
N ARG A 26 -14.67 2.79 8.73
CA ARG A 26 -16.10 2.89 8.40
C ARG A 26 -16.73 1.51 8.21
N LEU A 27 -15.98 0.57 7.64
CA LEU A 27 -16.42 -0.80 7.35
C LEU A 27 -16.12 -1.81 8.47
N GLY A 28 -15.50 -1.38 9.59
CA GLY A 28 -15.11 -2.27 10.67
C GLY A 28 -13.99 -3.25 10.31
N LEU A 29 -13.19 -2.94 9.29
CA LEU A 29 -12.06 -3.76 8.85
C LEU A 29 -10.82 -3.46 9.69
N GLU A 30 -10.05 -4.51 10.01
CA GLU A 30 -8.75 -4.37 10.66
C GLU A 30 -7.72 -3.73 9.71
N VAL A 31 -6.91 -2.81 10.25
CA VAL A 31 -5.81 -2.18 9.52
C VAL A 31 -4.48 -2.57 10.15
N ARG A 32 -3.58 -3.14 9.34
CA ARG A 32 -2.18 -3.37 9.68
C ARG A 32 -1.28 -2.54 8.78
N VAL A 33 -0.42 -1.72 9.37
CA VAL A 33 0.58 -0.92 8.65
C VAL A 33 1.93 -1.63 8.70
N ILE A 34 2.48 -1.95 7.54
CA ILE A 34 3.80 -2.57 7.38
C ILE A 34 4.73 -1.51 6.76
N ARG A 35 5.90 -1.32 7.36
CA ARG A 35 6.98 -0.51 6.80
C ARG A 35 8.00 -1.46 6.22
N ASP A 36 8.14 -1.45 4.89
CA ASP A 36 9.03 -2.33 4.15
C ASP A 36 9.62 -1.52 2.99
N ASP A 37 10.93 -1.33 3.00
CA ASP A 37 11.63 -0.46 2.04
C ASP A 37 11.65 -1.06 0.63
N ARG A 38 11.50 -2.39 0.50
CA ARG A 38 11.43 -3.07 -0.79
C ARG A 38 10.06 -2.88 -1.41
N LEU A 39 9.00 -2.98 -0.61
CA LEU A 39 7.63 -2.75 -1.05
C LEU A 39 7.34 -1.25 -1.29
N ALA A 40 8.07 -0.36 -0.62
CA ALA A 40 7.98 1.08 -0.81
C ALA A 40 8.68 1.59 -2.08
N TRP A 41 9.39 0.72 -2.81
CA TRP A 41 9.99 1.06 -4.10
C TRP A 41 8.91 1.29 -5.16
N ASP A 42 8.84 2.51 -5.69
CA ASP A 42 7.90 2.88 -6.74
C ASP A 42 8.51 2.63 -8.12
N VAL A 43 7.69 2.21 -9.08
CA VAL A 43 8.11 1.86 -10.45
C VAL A 43 7.42 2.81 -11.40
N ASP A 44 8.00 3.98 -11.59
CA ASP A 44 7.45 5.05 -12.43
C ASP A 44 8.13 5.16 -13.79
N ARG A 45 9.35 4.61 -13.90
CA ARG A 45 10.19 4.71 -15.10
C ARG A 45 10.69 3.34 -15.53
N PRO A 46 11.01 3.14 -16.83
CA PRO A 46 11.53 1.87 -17.32
C PRO A 46 12.77 1.37 -16.56
N GLU A 47 13.65 2.28 -16.12
CA GLU A 47 14.84 1.94 -15.33
C GLU A 47 14.52 1.31 -13.96
N ASP A 48 13.35 1.58 -13.38
CA ASP A 48 12.95 1.10 -12.05
C ASP A 48 12.65 -0.42 -12.04
N LEU A 49 12.58 -1.06 -13.21
CA LEU A 49 12.51 -2.51 -13.36
C LEU A 49 13.82 -3.23 -12.96
N VAL A 50 14.93 -2.48 -12.84
CA VAL A 50 16.18 -2.97 -12.26
C VAL A 50 16.25 -2.48 -10.82
N PRO A 51 15.74 -3.25 -9.84
CA PRO A 51 15.70 -2.80 -8.47
C PRO A 51 17.11 -2.63 -7.88
N PRO A 52 17.27 -1.77 -6.86
CA PRO A 52 18.50 -1.70 -6.08
C PRO A 52 18.87 -3.07 -5.54
N ASN A 53 20.17 -3.33 -5.35
CA ASN A 53 20.58 -4.50 -4.59
C ASN A 53 20.17 -4.31 -3.13
N TRP A 54 19.00 -4.85 -2.77
CA TRP A 54 18.41 -4.72 -1.44
C TRP A 54 19.22 -5.43 -0.34
N GLY A 55 20.24 -6.21 -0.71
CA GLY A 55 20.98 -7.06 0.22
C GLY A 55 20.09 -8.18 0.76
N GLU A 56 20.65 -9.38 0.90
CA GLU A 56 20.01 -10.38 1.74
C GLU A 56 20.15 -9.88 3.19
N THR A 57 19.05 -9.40 3.78
CA THR A 57 19.03 -9.25 5.24
C THR A 57 19.02 -10.67 5.80
N PRO A 58 19.98 -11.05 6.67
CA PRO A 58 20.01 -12.39 7.26
C PRO A 58 18.75 -12.69 8.08
#